data_AF-A0A1B6HHH3-F1
#
_entry.id   AF-A0A1B6HHH3-F1
#
_cell.length_a   1.000
_cell.length_b   1.000
_cell.length_c   1.000
_cell.angle_alpha   90.00
_cell.angle_beta   90.00
_cell.angle_gamma   90.00
#
_symmetry.space_group_name_H-M   'P 1'
#
loop_
_entity.id
_entity.type
_entity.pdbx_description
1 polymer ?
#
loop_
_entity_poly.entity_id
_entity_poly.type
_entity_poly.pdbx_seq_one_letter_code
_entity_poly.pdbx_strand_id
1 'polypeptide(L)'
;VTQTCNQWVFESKEKTIATEFKLFCEENIWRRTMVGTVNNLGLITNYIIVCYLSDRFGRKSALLTLTLVQGLLVILQSFSPSYSTFILLEYLVCFCSTFNSAFVLAIEMVGGDKRMFANCLMNTLYSLGEVVVAIIMWWVQDFRVLLRFIGAIKLVNILYLWLVSESVHWYLTMEYYEQVVNVVKNIARLNKKQLSESTQHTLDNLVAKREKIKKAEVKVPTRSVIRELFNSRPLLSRFAICSLTWSVNVFVYFGFSLMSVTLAGNKYVNFLLIALVEVPAYAAMWLGMEFFNIGRKTALACTFFLTAVPCL
;
A
#
# COMPACT_ATOMS: atom_id res chain seq x y z
N VAL A 1 24.31 40.39 -10.46
CA VAL A 1 23.26 40.19 -11.48
C VAL A 1 23.23 38.72 -11.83
N THR A 2 22.22 37.99 -11.37
CA THR A 2 21.97 36.61 -11.80
C THR A 2 21.40 36.66 -13.22
N GLN A 3 22.06 35.99 -14.17
CA GLN A 3 21.58 35.89 -15.56
C GLN A 3 20.80 34.58 -15.74
N THR A 4 19.67 34.66 -16.44
CA THR A 4 18.87 33.50 -16.81
C THR A 4 19.58 32.72 -17.93
N CYS A 5 19.78 31.42 -17.73
CA CYS A 5 20.42 30.56 -18.73
C CYS A 5 19.47 30.29 -19.91
N ASN A 6 19.96 30.52 -21.14
CA ASN A 6 19.20 30.25 -22.37
C ASN A 6 19.13 28.76 -22.73
N GLN A 7 20.13 27.96 -22.31
CA GLN A 7 20.18 26.51 -22.58
C GLN A 7 20.85 25.76 -21.42
N TRP A 8 20.37 24.54 -21.16
CA TRP A 8 20.93 23.63 -20.16
C TRP A 8 21.74 22.55 -20.87
N VAL A 9 23.01 22.40 -20.47
CA VAL A 9 23.88 21.30 -20.92
C VAL A 9 24.07 20.38 -19.72
N PHE A 10 23.53 19.17 -19.80
CA PHE A 10 23.67 18.17 -18.75
C PHE A 10 24.80 17.21 -19.11
N GLU A 11 25.69 16.94 -18.16
CA GLU A 11 26.78 15.97 -18.31
C GLU A 11 26.26 14.53 -18.44
N SER A 12 25.13 14.24 -17.77
CA SER A 12 24.46 12.95 -17.84
C SER A 12 23.32 12.95 -18.87
N LYS A 13 23.16 11.83 -19.58
CA LYS A 13 22.04 11.57 -20.52
C LYS A 13 20.74 11.17 -19.80
N GLU A 14 20.74 11.13 -18.48
CA GLU A 14 19.58 10.78 -17.67
C GLU A 14 18.40 11.74 -17.90
N LYS A 15 17.24 11.16 -18.19
CA LYS A 15 15.98 11.87 -18.27
C LYS A 15 15.24 11.71 -16.95
N THR A 16 15.33 12.73 -16.12
CA THR A 16 14.60 12.90 -14.86
C THR A 16 13.50 13.94 -15.01
N ILE A 17 12.56 13.97 -14.05
CA ILE A 17 11.51 15.00 -13.99
C ILE A 17 12.13 16.40 -13.93
N ALA A 18 13.24 16.57 -13.19
CA ALA A 18 13.92 17.86 -13.07
C ALA A 18 14.60 18.30 -14.37
N THR A 19 15.24 17.38 -15.09
CA THR A 19 15.90 17.67 -16.38
C THR A 19 14.90 17.94 -17.49
N GLU A 20 13.80 17.19 -17.53
CA GLU A 20 12.82 17.32 -18.60
C GLU A 20 11.97 18.59 -18.48
N PHE A 21 11.54 18.95 -17.27
CA PHE A 21 10.80 20.19 -17.02
C PHE A 21 11.70 21.38 -16.66
N LYS A 22 13.03 21.23 -16.74
CA LYS A 22 14.05 22.27 -16.50
C LYS A 22 13.87 23.00 -15.15
N LEU A 23 13.75 22.23 -14.06
CA LEU A 23 13.35 22.72 -12.73
C LEU A 23 14.54 23.17 -11.83
N PHE A 24 15.67 23.60 -12.40
CA PHE A 24 16.90 23.87 -11.64
C PHE A 24 17.06 25.31 -11.16
N CYS A 25 16.32 26.28 -11.71
CA CYS A 25 16.34 27.66 -11.23
C CYS A 25 15.79 27.76 -9.80
N GLU A 26 16.32 28.70 -9.00
CA GLU A 26 15.88 28.92 -7.61
C GLU A 26 14.37 29.16 -7.50
N GLU A 27 13.81 29.93 -8.44
CA GLU A 27 12.37 30.20 -8.55
C GLU A 27 11.51 28.95 -8.80
N ASN A 28 12.10 27.83 -9.25
CA ASN A 28 11.42 26.58 -9.58
C ASN A 28 11.74 25.43 -8.62
N ILE A 29 12.54 25.66 -7.56
CA ILE A 29 12.88 24.62 -6.57
C ILE A 29 11.60 24.06 -5.93
N TRP A 30 10.63 24.92 -5.60
CA TRP A 30 9.35 24.50 -5.04
C TRP A 30 8.58 23.52 -5.94
N ARG A 31 8.75 23.60 -7.27
CA ARG A 31 8.14 22.66 -8.21
C ARG A 31 8.74 21.26 -8.04
N ARG A 32 10.05 21.13 -7.82
CA ARG A 32 10.64 19.80 -7.57
C ARG A 32 10.04 19.12 -6.34
N THR A 33 9.89 19.88 -5.26
CA THR A 33 9.30 19.38 -3.99
C THR A 33 7.80 19.10 -4.14
N MET A 34 7.09 19.87 -4.97
CA MET A 34 5.64 19.72 -5.18
C MET A 34 5.24 18.33 -5.69
N VAL A 35 6.08 17.66 -6.48
CA VAL A 35 5.84 16.28 -6.93
C VAL A 35 5.61 15.36 -5.72
N GLY A 36 6.53 15.39 -4.75
CA GLY A 36 6.41 14.61 -3.52
C GLY A 36 5.24 15.04 -2.64
N THR A 37 4.97 16.34 -2.53
CA THR A 37 3.81 16.86 -1.77
C THR A 37 2.49 16.36 -2.33
N VAL A 38 2.32 16.43 -3.65
CA VAL A 38 1.08 16.01 -4.34
C VAL A 38 0.91 14.49 -4.31
N ASN A 39 2.01 13.74 -4.42
CA ASN A 39 2.01 12.29 -4.22
C ASN A 39 1.45 11.92 -2.84
N ASN A 40 1.98 12.52 -1.78
CA ASN A 40 1.52 12.31 -0.40
C ASN A 40 0.06 12.76 -0.19
N LEU A 41 -0.35 13.87 -0.80
CA LEU A 41 -1.74 14.34 -0.72
C LEU A 41 -2.72 13.35 -1.40
N GLY A 42 -2.30 12.76 -2.53
CA GLY A 42 -3.04 11.68 -3.20
C GLY A 42 -3.18 10.45 -2.30
N LEU A 43 -2.14 10.07 -1.58
CA LEU A 43 -2.21 8.95 -0.61
C LEU A 43 -3.13 9.26 0.58
N ILE A 44 -3.08 10.48 1.14
CA ILE A 44 -3.97 10.90 2.24
C ILE A 44 -5.43 10.81 1.80
N THR A 45 -5.75 11.31 0.61
CA THR A 45 -7.11 11.27 0.07
C THR A 45 -7.55 9.83 -0.27
N ASN A 46 -6.64 8.97 -0.74
CA ASN A 46 -6.87 7.53 -0.87
C ASN A 46 -7.27 6.89 0.46
N TYR A 47 -6.52 7.13 1.55
CA TYR A 47 -6.80 6.54 2.86
C TYR A 47 -8.20 6.90 3.38
N ILE A 48 -8.70 8.09 3.09
CA ILE A 48 -10.02 8.55 3.56
C ILE A 48 -11.14 7.99 2.68
N ILE A 49 -11.01 8.14 1.36
CA ILE A 49 -12.12 7.88 0.43
C ILE A 49 -12.13 6.41 -0.01
N VAL A 50 -10.99 5.91 -0.47
CA VAL A 50 -10.89 4.58 -1.08
C VAL A 50 -11.03 3.48 -0.03
N CYS A 51 -10.49 3.66 1.17
CA CYS A 51 -10.72 2.72 2.26
C CYS A 51 -12.21 2.61 2.62
N TYR A 52 -12.91 3.74 2.74
CA TYR A 52 -14.36 3.76 2.98
C TYR A 52 -15.15 3.08 1.86
N LEU A 53 -14.82 3.36 0.60
CA LEU A 53 -15.46 2.72 -0.56
C LEU A 53 -15.18 1.21 -0.59
N SER A 54 -13.96 0.80 -0.25
CA SER A 54 -13.55 -0.60 -0.23
C SER A 54 -14.29 -1.39 0.87
N ASP A 55 -14.59 -0.78 2.01
CA ASP A 55 -15.42 -1.40 3.06
C ASP A 55 -16.84 -1.68 2.54
N ARG A 56 -17.38 -0.81 1.70
CA ARG A 56 -18.77 -0.86 1.24
C ARG A 56 -18.97 -1.72 -0.01
N PHE A 57 -18.08 -1.62 -0.98
CA PHE A 57 -18.20 -2.28 -2.29
C PHE A 57 -17.38 -3.57 -2.43
N GLY A 58 -16.55 -3.90 -1.43
CA GLY A 58 -15.69 -5.08 -1.43
C GLY A 58 -14.22 -4.75 -1.67
N ARG A 59 -13.35 -5.59 -1.12
CA ARG A 59 -11.89 -5.41 -1.18
C ARG A 59 -11.36 -5.72 -2.58
N LYS A 60 -11.75 -6.85 -3.16
CA LYS A 60 -11.36 -7.29 -4.51
C LYS A 60 -11.92 -6.34 -5.56
N SER A 61 -13.19 -5.95 -5.46
CA SER A 61 -13.81 -5.02 -6.41
C SER A 61 -13.10 -3.67 -6.45
N ALA A 62 -12.79 -3.11 -5.28
CA ALA A 62 -11.98 -1.89 -5.17
C ALA A 62 -10.59 -2.10 -5.77
N LEU A 63 -9.90 -3.19 -5.40
CA LEU A 63 -8.55 -3.48 -5.88
C LEU A 63 -8.48 -3.61 -7.41
N LEU A 64 -9.42 -4.32 -8.03
CA LEU A 64 -9.51 -4.46 -9.49
C LEU A 64 -9.73 -3.10 -10.19
N THR A 65 -10.69 -2.32 -9.69
CA THR A 65 -11.03 -1.02 -10.27
C THR A 65 -9.86 -0.04 -10.16
N LEU A 66 -9.25 0.04 -8.97
CA LEU A 66 -8.10 0.91 -8.72
C LEU A 66 -6.89 0.49 -9.55
N THR A 67 -6.62 -0.82 -9.68
CA THR A 67 -5.49 -1.32 -10.48
C THR A 67 -5.65 -0.96 -11.95
N LEU A 68 -6.85 -1.11 -12.50
CA LEU A 68 -7.17 -0.71 -13.87
C LEU A 68 -6.97 0.79 -14.08
N VAL A 69 -7.62 1.60 -13.27
CA VAL A 69 -7.57 3.07 -13.40
C VAL A 69 -6.15 3.57 -13.18
N GLN A 70 -5.45 3.08 -12.16
CA GLN A 70 -4.07 3.48 -11.88
C GLN A 70 -3.12 3.08 -13.01
N GLY A 71 -3.25 1.88 -13.57
CA GLY A 71 -2.44 1.43 -14.70
C GLY A 71 -2.59 2.35 -15.92
N LEU A 72 -3.82 2.72 -16.27
CA LEU A 72 -4.11 3.66 -17.35
C LEU A 72 -3.56 5.06 -17.06
N LEU A 73 -3.77 5.58 -15.85
CA LEU A 73 -3.31 6.90 -15.43
C LEU A 73 -1.77 7.01 -15.46
N VAL A 74 -1.05 5.96 -15.04
CA VAL A 74 0.42 5.92 -15.09
C VAL A 74 0.93 5.97 -16.53
N ILE A 75 0.28 5.27 -17.46
CA ILE A 75 0.63 5.34 -18.89
C ILE A 75 0.37 6.74 -19.42
N LEU A 76 -0.79 7.33 -19.13
CA LEU A 76 -1.11 8.71 -19.52
C LEU A 76 -0.10 9.71 -18.94
N GLN A 77 0.31 9.51 -17.69
CA GLN A 77 1.33 10.33 -17.02
C GLN A 77 2.66 10.29 -17.78
N SER A 78 3.05 9.13 -18.31
CA SER A 78 4.28 9.00 -19.09
C SER A 78 4.28 9.84 -20.37
N PHE A 79 3.12 10.25 -20.88
CA PHE A 79 2.95 11.10 -22.07
C PHE A 79 2.60 12.56 -21.72
N SER A 80 2.69 12.95 -20.45
CA SER A 80 2.32 14.31 -20.03
C SER A 80 3.17 15.38 -20.76
N PRO A 81 2.54 16.33 -21.49
CA PRO A 81 3.26 17.34 -22.26
C PRO A 81 3.72 18.53 -21.41
N SER A 82 3.08 18.75 -20.27
CA SER A 82 3.36 19.88 -19.38
C SER A 82 3.54 19.42 -17.93
N TYR A 83 4.25 20.22 -17.15
CA TYR A 83 4.46 19.98 -15.72
C TYR A 83 3.13 19.97 -14.93
N SER A 84 2.20 20.87 -15.27
CA SER A 84 0.88 20.93 -14.62
C SER A 84 0.07 19.66 -14.86
N THR A 85 0.07 19.15 -16.10
CA THR A 85 -0.58 17.87 -16.43
C THR A 85 0.08 16.71 -15.70
N PHE A 86 1.42 16.71 -15.62
CA PHE A 86 2.18 15.69 -14.88
C PHE A 86 1.79 15.64 -13.40
N ILE A 87 1.71 16.80 -12.74
CA ILE A 87 1.34 16.90 -11.32
C ILE A 87 -0.12 16.48 -11.07
N LEU A 88 -1.05 16.87 -11.93
CA LEU A 88 -2.44 16.42 -11.82
C LEU A 88 -2.54 14.89 -11.94
N LEU A 89 -1.82 14.31 -12.89
CA LEU A 89 -1.79 12.86 -13.06
C LEU A 89 -1.09 12.15 -11.91
N GLU A 90 -0.02 12.73 -11.36
CA GLU A 90 0.66 12.23 -10.15
C GLU A 90 -0.31 12.13 -8.97
N TYR A 91 -1.12 13.18 -8.74
CA TYR A 91 -2.17 13.17 -7.72
C TYR A 91 -3.15 12.01 -7.93
N LEU A 92 -3.68 11.88 -9.15
CA LEU A 92 -4.70 10.87 -9.48
C LEU A 92 -4.14 9.45 -9.39
N VAL A 93 -2.89 9.23 -9.83
CA VAL A 93 -2.18 7.94 -9.70
C VAL A 93 -2.06 7.55 -8.24
N CYS A 94 -1.69 8.49 -7.36
CA CYS A 94 -1.54 8.23 -5.93
C CYS A 94 -2.89 8.06 -5.22
N PHE A 95 -3.89 8.83 -5.63
CA PHE A 95 -5.28 8.66 -5.19
C PHE A 95 -5.81 7.27 -5.52
N CYS A 96 -5.42 6.69 -6.66
CA CYS A 96 -5.78 5.32 -7.05
C CYS A 96 -4.80 4.25 -6.52
N SER A 97 -4.02 4.52 -5.46
CA SER A 97 -3.10 3.54 -4.88
C SER A 97 -3.81 2.26 -4.44
N THR A 98 -3.20 1.12 -4.76
CA THR A 98 -3.75 -0.23 -4.55
C THR A 98 -3.23 -0.93 -3.30
N PHE A 99 -2.14 -0.43 -2.70
CA PHE A 99 -1.42 -1.13 -1.62
C PHE A 99 -2.32 -1.43 -0.42
N ASN A 100 -3.11 -0.45 0.02
CA ASN A 100 -3.99 -0.61 1.19
C ASN A 100 -5.06 -1.68 0.99
N SER A 101 -5.77 -1.64 -0.14
CA SER A 101 -6.80 -2.63 -0.44
C SER A 101 -6.23 -4.03 -0.57
N ALA A 102 -5.04 -4.17 -1.18
CA ALA A 102 -4.34 -5.45 -1.28
C ALA A 102 -3.89 -5.96 0.10
N PHE A 103 -3.35 -5.07 0.94
CA PHE A 103 -2.87 -5.40 2.28
C PHE A 103 -4.01 -5.89 3.19
N VAL A 104 -5.12 -5.16 3.20
CA VAL A 104 -6.29 -5.55 3.99
C VAL A 104 -6.87 -6.87 3.49
N LEU A 105 -7.00 -7.05 2.17
CA LEU A 105 -7.46 -8.32 1.58
C LEU A 105 -6.57 -9.50 2.01
N ALA A 106 -5.25 -9.35 1.93
CA ALA A 106 -4.33 -10.41 2.31
C ALA A 106 -4.43 -10.79 3.80
N ILE A 107 -4.56 -9.80 4.70
CA ILE A 107 -4.72 -10.05 6.14
C ILE A 107 -6.07 -10.67 6.47
N GLU A 108 -7.13 -10.26 5.79
CA GLU A 108 -8.49 -10.81 5.98
C GLU A 108 -8.61 -12.25 5.45
N MET A 109 -7.80 -12.64 4.47
CA MET A 109 -7.76 -14.00 3.92
C MET A 109 -6.96 -14.99 4.79
N VAL A 110 -6.12 -14.50 5.70
CA VAL A 110 -5.23 -15.32 6.51
C VAL A 110 -5.75 -15.42 7.96
N GLY A 111 -5.63 -16.61 8.55
CA GLY A 111 -6.00 -16.85 9.95
C GLY A 111 -5.18 -16.00 10.93
N GLY A 112 -5.75 -15.71 12.10
CA GLY A 112 -5.18 -14.78 13.09
C GLY A 112 -3.70 -15.01 13.40
N ASP A 113 -3.30 -16.27 13.55
CA ASP A 113 -1.93 -16.68 13.93
C ASP A 113 -0.91 -16.43 12.82
N LYS A 114 -1.35 -16.41 11.56
CA LYS A 114 -0.47 -16.21 10.40
C LYS A 114 -0.49 -14.79 9.85
N ARG A 115 -1.24 -13.87 10.47
CA ARG A 115 -1.29 -12.46 10.07
C ARG A 115 0.07 -11.77 10.15
N MET A 116 0.88 -12.10 11.16
CA MET A 116 2.22 -11.51 11.29
C MET A 116 3.12 -11.92 10.15
N PHE A 117 3.12 -13.21 9.81
CA PHE A 117 3.85 -13.75 8.66
C PHE A 117 3.39 -13.10 7.34
N ALA A 118 2.07 -13.03 7.11
CA ALA A 118 1.51 -12.40 5.92
C ALA A 118 1.95 -10.92 5.80
N ASN A 119 1.93 -10.18 6.91
CA ASN A 119 2.42 -8.81 6.96
C ASN A 119 3.92 -8.72 6.58
N CYS A 120 4.79 -9.52 7.19
CA CYS A 120 6.21 -9.52 6.84
C CYS A 120 6.46 -9.89 5.38
N LEU A 121 5.75 -10.90 4.87
CA LEU A 121 5.86 -11.32 3.48
C LEU A 121 5.46 -10.20 2.51
N MET A 122 4.35 -9.51 2.78
CA MET A 122 3.90 -8.40 1.93
C MET A 122 4.90 -7.25 1.88
N ASN A 123 5.44 -6.85 3.05
CA ASN A 123 6.43 -5.77 3.09
C ASN A 123 7.76 -6.21 2.45
N THR A 124 8.14 -7.49 2.58
CA THR A 124 9.31 -8.03 1.87
C THR A 124 9.12 -7.98 0.35
N LEU A 125 7.94 -8.36 -0.15
CA LEU A 125 7.63 -8.27 -1.58
C LEU A 125 7.59 -6.82 -2.08
N TYR A 126 7.15 -5.89 -1.23
CA TYR A 126 7.17 -4.46 -1.51
C TYR A 126 8.62 -3.96 -1.70
N SER A 127 9.50 -4.23 -0.73
CA SER A 127 10.93 -3.91 -0.79
C SER A 127 11.63 -4.54 -2.01
N LEU A 128 11.35 -5.81 -2.31
CA LEU A 128 11.87 -6.45 -3.53
C LEU A 128 11.39 -5.76 -4.80
N GLY A 129 10.15 -5.25 -4.81
CA GLY A 129 9.63 -4.42 -5.89
C GLY A 129 10.42 -3.13 -6.07
N GLU A 130 10.79 -2.46 -4.97
CA GLU A 130 11.63 -1.26 -5.01
C GLU A 130 13.03 -1.56 -5.55
N VAL A 131 13.64 -2.69 -5.16
CA VAL A 131 14.92 -3.16 -5.73
C VAL A 131 14.81 -3.34 -7.24
N VAL A 132 13.75 -4.00 -7.72
CA VAL A 132 13.53 -4.21 -9.16
C VAL A 132 13.38 -2.86 -9.89
N VAL A 133 12.62 -1.92 -9.33
CA VAL A 133 12.48 -0.57 -9.88
C VAL A 133 13.83 0.16 -9.92
N ALA A 134 14.64 0.05 -8.87
CA ALA A 134 15.97 0.65 -8.78
C ALA A 134 16.90 0.13 -9.88
N ILE A 135 16.93 -1.19 -10.08
CA ILE A 135 17.74 -1.86 -11.12
C ILE A 135 17.31 -1.39 -12.51
N ILE A 136 15.99 -1.42 -12.79
CA ILE A 136 15.45 -0.97 -14.08
C ILE A 136 15.82 0.49 -14.32
N MET A 137 15.66 1.34 -13.31
CA MET A 137 15.95 2.77 -13.46
C MET A 137 17.45 3.03 -13.63
N TRP A 138 18.32 2.22 -13.03
CA TRP A 138 19.77 2.31 -13.23
C TRP A 138 20.17 2.03 -14.68
N TRP A 139 19.50 1.06 -15.33
CA TRP A 139 19.75 0.68 -16.72
C TRP A 139 19.11 1.64 -17.72
N VAL A 140 17.84 1.99 -17.51
CA VAL A 140 17.02 2.72 -18.50
C VAL A 140 17.23 4.23 -18.41
N GLN A 141 17.40 4.77 -17.20
CA GLN A 141 17.68 6.19 -16.96
C GLN A 141 16.65 7.17 -17.55
N ASP A 142 15.42 6.70 -17.82
CA ASP A 142 14.30 7.48 -18.36
C ASP A 142 13.04 7.19 -17.55
N PHE A 143 12.58 8.20 -16.79
CA PHE A 143 11.42 8.04 -15.92
C PHE A 143 10.12 7.76 -16.69
N ARG A 144 9.99 8.23 -17.95
CA ARG A 144 8.79 7.98 -18.75
C ARG A 144 8.73 6.54 -19.23
N VAL A 145 9.87 5.97 -19.62
CA VAL A 145 9.96 4.54 -19.96
C VAL A 145 9.61 3.70 -18.73
N LEU A 146 10.13 4.07 -17.55
CA LEU A 146 9.79 3.40 -16.29
C LEU A 146 8.28 3.45 -16.00
N LEU A 147 7.64 4.62 -16.13
CA LEU A 147 6.19 4.76 -15.94
C LEU A 147 5.43 3.84 -16.90
N ARG A 148 5.78 3.81 -18.20
CA ARG A 148 5.13 2.90 -19.17
C ARG A 148 5.26 1.44 -18.77
N PHE A 149 6.46 1.03 -18.35
CA PHE A 149 6.72 -0.34 -17.91
C PHE A 149 5.87 -0.71 -16.69
N ILE A 150 5.84 0.14 -15.67
CA ILE A 150 5.03 -0.06 -14.45
C ILE A 150 3.53 -0.10 -14.79
N GLY A 151 3.07 0.82 -15.65
CA GLY A 151 1.68 0.86 -16.11
C GLY A 151 1.28 -0.41 -16.84
N ALA A 152 2.12 -0.91 -17.75
CA ALA A 152 1.88 -2.15 -18.47
C ALA A 152 1.81 -3.37 -17.53
N ILE A 153 2.74 -3.48 -16.57
CA ILE A 153 2.71 -4.55 -15.56
C ILE A 153 1.42 -4.51 -14.75
N LYS A 154 0.97 -3.32 -14.33
CA LYS A 154 -0.29 -3.17 -13.58
C LYS A 154 -1.49 -3.67 -14.39
N LEU A 155 -1.56 -3.35 -15.68
CA LEU A 155 -2.65 -3.81 -16.55
C LEU A 155 -2.64 -5.34 -16.72
N VAL A 156 -1.47 -5.96 -16.86
CA VAL A 156 -1.34 -7.42 -16.93
C VAL A 156 -1.77 -8.08 -15.62
N ASN A 157 -1.45 -7.47 -14.48
CA ASN A 157 -1.80 -8.00 -13.15
C ASN A 157 -3.32 -8.12 -12.93
N ILE A 158 -4.14 -7.36 -13.67
CA ILE A 158 -5.61 -7.48 -13.62
C ILE A 158 -6.08 -8.91 -13.93
N LEU A 159 -5.41 -9.59 -14.87
CA LEU A 159 -5.74 -10.98 -15.23
C LEU A 159 -5.57 -11.92 -14.03
N TYR A 160 -4.52 -11.71 -13.23
CA TYR A 160 -4.28 -12.47 -12.02
C TYR A 160 -5.26 -12.11 -10.90
N LEU A 161 -5.51 -10.82 -10.69
CA LEU A 161 -6.44 -10.34 -9.65
C LEU A 161 -7.88 -10.84 -9.86
N TRP A 162 -8.27 -11.15 -11.09
CA TRP A 162 -9.58 -11.71 -11.37
C TRP A 162 -9.77 -13.12 -10.75
N LEU A 163 -8.68 -13.89 -10.64
CA LEU A 163 -8.66 -15.24 -10.04
C LEU A 163 -8.73 -15.22 -8.51
N VAL A 164 -8.41 -14.09 -7.87
CA VAL A 164 -8.39 -13.96 -6.41
C VAL A 164 -9.82 -13.96 -5.88
N SER A 165 -10.08 -14.64 -4.76
CA SER A 165 -11.40 -14.59 -4.10
C SER A 165 -11.58 -13.29 -3.32
N GLU A 166 -12.82 -12.82 -3.20
CA GLU A 166 -13.14 -11.70 -2.33
C GLU A 166 -12.98 -12.09 -0.84
N SER A 167 -12.81 -11.09 0.02
CA SER A 167 -12.60 -11.29 1.46
C SER A 167 -13.75 -12.04 2.12
N VAL A 168 -13.40 -13.12 2.83
CA VAL A 168 -14.34 -13.88 3.67
C VAL A 168 -14.95 -12.98 4.75
N HIS A 169 -14.15 -12.10 5.34
CA HIS A 169 -14.62 -11.19 6.37
C HIS A 169 -15.64 -10.19 5.82
N TRP A 170 -15.39 -9.64 4.64
CA TRP A 170 -16.33 -8.75 3.97
C TRP A 170 -17.66 -9.45 3.66
N TYR A 171 -17.62 -10.67 3.13
CA TYR A 171 -18.84 -11.46 2.90
C TYR A 171 -19.62 -11.73 4.18
N LEU A 172 -18.95 -11.97 5.30
CA LEU A 172 -19.60 -12.14 6.61
C LEU A 172 -20.27 -10.85 7.07
N THR A 173 -19.61 -9.70 6.95
CA THR A 173 -20.16 -8.39 7.34
C THR A 173 -21.35 -8.00 6.46
N MET A 174 -21.33 -8.36 5.17
CA MET A 174 -22.45 -8.15 4.24
C MET A 174 -23.51 -9.26 4.29
N GLU A 175 -23.40 -10.22 5.20
CA GLU A 175 -24.33 -11.34 5.40
C GLU A 175 -24.53 -12.24 4.16
N TYR A 176 -23.51 -12.30 3.32
CA TYR A 176 -23.42 -13.16 2.12
C TYR A 176 -22.87 -14.54 2.48
N TYR A 177 -23.61 -15.26 3.33
CA TYR A 177 -23.15 -16.53 3.93
C TYR A 177 -22.93 -17.67 2.92
N GLU A 178 -23.71 -17.75 1.84
CA GLU A 178 -23.51 -18.76 0.79
C GLU A 178 -22.17 -18.56 0.07
N GLN A 179 -21.80 -17.30 -0.20
CA GLN A 179 -20.53 -16.94 -0.80
C GLN A 179 -19.36 -17.30 0.12
N VAL A 180 -19.52 -17.10 1.44
CA VAL A 180 -18.54 -17.56 2.44
C VAL A 180 -18.30 -19.06 2.35
N VAL A 181 -19.37 -19.87 2.29
CA VAL A 181 -19.27 -21.34 2.16
C VAL A 181 -18.51 -21.73 0.90
N ASN A 182 -18.83 -21.10 -0.23
CA ASN A 182 -18.17 -21.38 -1.51
C ASN A 182 -16.68 -21.03 -1.47
N VAL A 183 -16.31 -19.86 -0.94
CA VAL A 183 -14.91 -19.44 -0.82
C VAL A 183 -14.14 -20.39 0.10
N VAL A 184 -14.67 -20.72 1.27
CA VAL A 184 -13.99 -21.61 2.23
C VAL A 184 -13.84 -23.03 1.68
N LYS A 185 -14.87 -23.59 1.03
CA LYS A 185 -14.77 -24.90 0.36
C LYS A 185 -13.74 -24.89 -0.78
N ASN A 186 -13.68 -23.81 -1.56
CA ASN A 186 -12.68 -23.66 -2.62
C ASN A 186 -11.26 -23.58 -2.05
N ILE A 187 -11.04 -22.81 -0.99
CA ILE A 187 -9.73 -22.73 -0.31
C ILE A 187 -9.32 -24.09 0.25
N ALA A 188 -10.23 -24.82 0.89
CA ALA A 188 -9.96 -26.16 1.40
C ALA A 188 -9.59 -27.14 0.28
N ARG A 189 -10.29 -27.07 -0.86
CA ARG A 189 -10.02 -27.88 -2.05
C ARG A 189 -8.66 -27.58 -2.66
N LEU A 190 -8.31 -26.29 -2.80
CA LEU A 190 -7.01 -25.85 -3.32
C LEU A 190 -5.85 -26.26 -2.39
N ASN A 191 -6.06 -26.14 -1.08
CA ASN A 191 -5.09 -26.54 -0.06
C ASN A 191 -5.06 -28.06 0.18
N LYS A 192 -5.88 -28.85 -0.53
CA LYS A 192 -6.02 -30.30 -0.36
C LYS A 192 -6.27 -30.71 1.11
N LYS A 193 -7.04 -29.90 1.85
CA LYS A 193 -7.42 -30.16 3.25
C LYS A 193 -8.92 -30.40 3.35
N GLN A 194 -9.31 -31.35 4.19
CA GLN A 194 -10.72 -31.51 4.59
C GLN A 194 -11.06 -30.45 5.63
N LEU A 195 -12.28 -29.91 5.54
CA LEU A 195 -12.80 -29.00 6.54
C LEU A 195 -13.10 -29.79 7.81
N SER A 196 -12.60 -29.32 8.96
CA SER A 196 -12.97 -29.86 10.27
C SER A 196 -14.49 -29.84 10.44
N GLU A 197 -15.06 -30.86 11.11
CA GLU A 197 -16.48 -30.92 11.44
C GLU A 197 -16.96 -29.66 12.18
N SER A 198 -16.12 -29.12 13.07
CA SER A 198 -16.41 -27.85 13.77
C SER A 198 -16.56 -26.65 12.82
N THR A 199 -15.79 -26.63 11.74
CA THR A 199 -15.84 -25.55 10.72
C THR A 199 -17.05 -25.73 9.81
N GLN A 200 -17.37 -26.97 9.43
CA GLN A 200 -18.58 -27.28 8.65
C GLN A 200 -19.84 -26.92 9.44
N HIS A 201 -19.93 -27.33 10.70
CA HIS A 201 -21.03 -26.95 11.58
C HIS A 201 -21.16 -25.43 11.76
N THR A 202 -20.04 -24.70 11.84
CA THR A 202 -20.05 -23.23 11.89
C THR A 202 -20.63 -22.64 10.60
N LEU A 203 -20.22 -23.16 9.45
CA LEU A 203 -20.71 -22.74 8.13
C LEU A 203 -22.21 -23.00 7.97
N ASP A 204 -22.69 -24.17 8.37
CA ASP A 204 -24.11 -24.53 8.29
C ASP A 204 -24.97 -23.66 9.21
N ASN A 205 -24.48 -23.36 10.42
CA ASN A 205 -25.14 -22.44 11.34
C ASN A 205 -25.21 -21.00 10.81
N LEU A 206 -24.19 -20.54 10.08
CA LEU A 206 -24.20 -19.23 9.44
C LEU A 206 -25.30 -19.15 8.36
N VAL A 207 -25.45 -20.20 7.55
CA VAL A 207 -26.53 -20.28 6.54
C VAL A 207 -27.90 -20.33 7.21
N ALA A 208 -28.07 -21.16 8.26
CA ALA A 208 -29.32 -21.24 9.03
C ALA A 208 -29.68 -19.89 9.72
N LYS A 209 -28.68 -19.13 10.17
CA LYS A 209 -28.88 -17.78 10.73
C LYS A 209 -29.47 -16.82 9.70
N ARG A 210 -29.04 -16.91 8.43
CA ARG A 210 -29.60 -16.11 7.32
C ARG A 210 -31.09 -16.37 7.12
N GLU A 211 -31.49 -17.64 7.15
CA GLU A 211 -32.90 -18.03 6.97
C GLU A 211 -33.80 -17.51 8.10
N LYS A 212 -33.26 -17.42 9.31
CA LYS A 212 -33.94 -16.81 10.46
C LYS A 212 -34.02 -15.28 10.33
N ILE A 213 -32.96 -14.63 9.85
CA ILE A 213 -32.92 -13.16 9.66
C ILE A 213 -33.82 -12.72 8.50
N LYS A 214 -33.91 -13.47 7.39
CA LYS A 214 -34.85 -13.17 6.28
C LYS A 214 -36.32 -13.08 6.71
N LYS A 215 -36.70 -13.67 7.86
CA LYS A 215 -38.06 -13.61 8.43
C LYS A 215 -38.30 -12.42 9.35
N ALA A 216 -37.27 -11.68 9.73
CA ALA A 216 -37.36 -10.45 10.51
C ALA A 216 -36.79 -9.32 9.66
N GLU A 217 -37.64 -8.43 9.12
CA GLU A 217 -37.17 -7.21 8.47
C GLU A 217 -36.33 -6.39 9.47
N VAL A 218 -35.02 -6.42 9.33
CA VAL A 218 -34.11 -5.64 10.16
C VAL A 218 -33.36 -4.66 9.28
N LYS A 219 -33.61 -3.37 9.57
CA LYS A 219 -32.86 -2.22 9.08
C LYS A 219 -31.36 -2.46 9.29
N VAL A 220 -30.60 -2.39 8.19
CA VAL A 220 -29.13 -2.35 8.22
C VAL A 220 -28.72 -1.28 9.23
N PRO A 221 -27.98 -1.63 10.30
CA PRO A 221 -27.54 -0.63 11.26
C PRO A 221 -26.42 0.18 10.61
N THR A 222 -26.80 1.26 9.93
CA THR A 222 -25.90 2.40 9.65
C THR A 222 -25.60 3.12 10.97
N ARG A 223 -25.06 2.41 11.96
CA ARG A 223 -24.39 3.08 13.08
C ARG A 223 -23.13 3.69 12.48
N SER A 224 -23.01 5.01 12.53
CA SER A 224 -21.80 5.66 12.03
C SER A 224 -20.64 5.25 12.94
N VAL A 225 -19.82 4.33 12.45
CA VAL A 225 -18.60 3.81 13.11
C VAL A 225 -17.75 4.96 13.64
N ILE A 226 -17.72 6.08 12.91
CA ILE A 226 -17.05 7.32 13.30
C ILE A 226 -17.63 7.89 14.61
N ARG A 227 -18.96 7.94 14.77
CA ARG A 227 -19.60 8.43 16.00
C ARG A 227 -19.34 7.50 17.19
N GLU A 228 -19.32 6.19 16.97
CA GLU A 228 -18.96 5.24 18.03
C GLU A 228 -17.48 5.38 18.45
N LEU A 229 -16.59 5.65 17.50
CA LEU A 229 -15.16 5.92 17.77
C LEU A 229 -14.99 7.14 18.69
N PHE A 230 -15.67 8.25 18.39
CA PHE A 230 -15.59 9.47 19.20
C PHE A 230 -16.28 9.34 20.57
N ASN A 231 -17.32 8.51 20.67
CA ASN A 231 -18.03 8.31 21.93
C ASN A 231 -17.23 7.43 22.92
N SER A 232 -16.32 6.59 22.43
CA SER A 232 -15.55 5.66 23.26
C SER A 232 -14.13 6.15 23.50
N ARG A 233 -13.89 6.69 24.70
CA ARG A 233 -12.55 7.12 25.17
C ARG A 233 -11.44 6.08 24.95
N PRO A 234 -11.61 4.78 25.27
CA PRO A 234 -10.53 3.80 25.06
C PRO A 234 -10.27 3.52 23.58
N LEU A 235 -11.29 3.57 22.71
CA LEU A 235 -11.10 3.41 21.27
C LEU A 235 -10.38 4.61 20.67
N LEU A 236 -10.77 5.83 21.06
CA LEU A 236 -10.13 7.06 20.62
C LEU A 236 -8.65 7.12 21.02
N SER A 237 -8.31 6.72 22.25
CA SER A 237 -6.92 6.66 22.72
C SER A 237 -6.07 5.67 21.90
N ARG A 238 -6.60 4.47 21.62
CA ARG A 238 -5.90 3.47 20.77
C ARG A 238 -5.73 3.98 19.35
N PHE A 239 -6.75 4.62 18.78
CA PHE A 239 -6.68 5.22 17.45
C PHE A 239 -5.63 6.32 17.38
N ALA A 240 -5.58 7.21 18.37
CA ALA A 240 -4.58 8.28 18.43
C ALA A 240 -3.15 7.73 18.51
N ILE A 241 -2.91 6.71 19.35
CA ILE A 241 -1.59 6.07 19.48
C ILE A 241 -1.17 5.42 18.16
N CYS A 242 -2.06 4.64 17.53
CA CYS A 242 -1.77 4.01 16.24
C CYS A 242 -1.51 5.04 15.15
N SER A 243 -2.29 6.13 15.10
CA SER A 243 -2.12 7.20 14.13
C SER A 243 -0.79 7.92 14.31
N LEU A 244 -0.41 8.26 15.55
CA LEU A 244 0.89 8.88 15.83
C LEU A 244 2.05 7.95 15.45
N THR A 245 1.95 6.68 15.85
CA THR A 245 2.97 5.66 15.54
C THR A 245 3.16 5.52 14.03
N TRP A 246 2.06 5.46 13.28
CA TRP A 246 2.10 5.38 11.83
C TRP A 246 2.70 6.63 11.19
N SER A 247 2.30 7.82 11.64
CA SER A 247 2.84 9.09 11.14
C SER A 247 4.35 9.20 11.35
N VAL A 248 4.85 8.82 12.54
CA VAL A 248 6.29 8.81 12.82
C VAL A 248 7.00 7.81 11.89
N ASN A 249 6.47 6.61 11.73
CA ASN A 249 7.04 5.60 10.86
C ASN A 249 7.11 6.07 9.40
N VAL A 250 6.02 6.63 8.87
CA VAL A 250 5.93 7.17 7.51
C VAL A 250 6.92 8.31 7.30
N PHE A 251 7.05 9.21 8.27
CA PHE A 251 7.99 10.33 8.20
C PHE A 251 9.44 9.84 8.13
N VAL A 252 9.83 8.93 9.01
CA VAL A 252 11.19 8.36 9.04
C VAL A 252 11.48 7.57 7.76
N TYR A 253 10.52 6.74 7.31
CA TYR A 253 10.65 5.93 6.11
C TYR A 253 10.89 6.77 4.84
N PHE A 254 10.03 7.76 4.59
CA PHE A 254 10.21 8.64 3.43
C PHE A 254 11.43 9.55 3.59
N GLY A 255 11.77 9.96 4.81
CA GLY A 255 12.99 10.69 5.12
C GLY A 255 14.24 9.94 4.66
N PHE A 256 14.42 8.69 5.10
CA PHE A 256 15.54 7.84 4.68
C PHE A 256 15.55 7.61 3.17
N SER A 257 14.38 7.33 2.58
CA SER A 257 14.25 7.10 1.14
C SER A 257 14.67 8.34 0.32
N LEU A 258 14.31 9.54 0.75
CA LEU A 258 14.71 10.79 0.08
C LEU A 258 16.19 11.13 0.30
N MET A 259 16.74 10.84 1.48
CA MET A 259 18.18 11.08 1.73
C MET A 259 19.09 10.11 0.96
N SER A 260 18.57 8.93 0.58
CA SER A 260 19.31 7.93 -0.21
C SER A 260 19.86 8.48 -1.53
N VAL A 261 19.09 9.34 -2.20
CA VAL A 261 19.43 9.91 -3.50
C VAL A 261 20.31 11.16 -3.39
N THR A 262 20.43 11.72 -2.20
CA THR A 262 21.32 12.86 -1.91
C THR A 262 22.69 12.42 -1.38
N LEU A 263 22.81 11.17 -0.93
CA LEU A 263 24.07 10.61 -0.46
C LEU A 263 25.11 10.56 -1.59
N ALA A 264 26.37 10.82 -1.26
CA ALA A 264 27.46 10.76 -2.22
C ALA A 264 27.56 9.38 -2.90
N GLY A 265 28.00 9.36 -4.15
CA GLY A 265 28.12 8.15 -4.96
C GLY A 265 26.96 7.96 -5.94
N ASN A 266 26.68 6.71 -6.31
CA ASN A 266 25.65 6.39 -7.29
C ASN A 266 24.27 6.29 -6.60
N LYS A 267 23.40 7.26 -6.87
CA LYS A 267 22.03 7.33 -6.34
C LYS A 267 21.20 6.05 -6.51
N TYR A 268 21.39 5.31 -7.61
CA TYR A 268 20.67 4.07 -7.86
C TYR A 268 21.13 2.94 -6.94
N VAL A 269 22.44 2.83 -6.74
CA VAL A 269 23.04 1.85 -5.82
C VAL A 269 22.65 2.20 -4.39
N ASN A 270 22.70 3.48 -4.01
CA ASN A 270 22.31 3.92 -2.67
C ASN A 270 20.85 3.58 -2.37
N PHE A 271 19.92 3.90 -3.27
CA PHE A 271 18.51 3.55 -3.11
C PHE A 271 18.29 2.03 -3.07
N LEU A 272 18.97 1.28 -3.95
CA LEU A 272 18.92 -0.19 -3.99
C LEU A 272 19.38 -0.83 -2.68
N LEU A 273 20.47 -0.32 -2.08
CA LEU A 273 21.00 -0.84 -0.82
C LEU A 273 20.04 -0.58 0.34
N ILE A 274 19.43 0.60 0.41
CA ILE A 274 18.44 0.90 1.44
C ILE A 274 17.23 -0.02 1.31
N ALA A 275 16.67 -0.18 0.10
CA ALA A 275 15.57 -1.11 -0.12
C ALA A 275 15.96 -2.56 0.22
N LEU A 276 17.17 -3.01 -0.13
CA LEU A 276 17.64 -4.37 0.21
C LEU A 276 17.77 -4.63 1.71
N VAL A 277 18.12 -3.62 2.51
CA VAL A 277 18.26 -3.75 3.97
C VAL A 277 16.91 -4.04 4.64
N GLU A 278 15.79 -3.68 4.02
CA GLU A 278 14.46 -3.95 4.56
C GLU A 278 14.13 -5.45 4.57
N VAL A 279 14.60 -6.22 3.57
CA VAL A 279 14.34 -7.66 3.46
C VAL A 279 14.82 -8.45 4.69
N PRO A 280 16.10 -8.38 5.10
CA PRO A 280 16.55 -9.07 6.31
C PRO A 280 15.93 -8.47 7.57
N ALA A 281 15.57 -7.17 7.59
CA ALA A 281 14.88 -6.56 8.72
C ALA A 281 13.48 -7.18 8.94
N TYR A 282 12.68 -7.38 7.88
CA TYR A 282 11.38 -8.04 7.99
C TYR A 282 11.49 -9.52 8.38
N ALA A 283 12.54 -10.21 7.90
CA ALA A 283 12.82 -11.58 8.32
C ALA A 283 13.19 -11.66 9.80
N ALA A 284 14.09 -10.78 10.28
CA ALA A 284 14.47 -10.69 11.68
C ALA A 284 13.26 -10.34 12.57
N MET A 285 12.40 -9.43 12.13
CA MET A 285 11.16 -9.08 12.83
C MET A 285 10.21 -10.28 12.97
N TRP A 286 10.03 -11.05 11.89
CA TRP A 286 9.21 -12.26 11.92
C TRP A 286 9.80 -13.31 12.86
N LEU A 287 11.10 -13.60 12.73
CA LEU A 287 11.79 -14.56 13.60
C LEU A 287 11.76 -14.13 15.07
N GLY A 288 11.96 -12.85 15.35
CA GLY A 288 11.87 -12.25 16.69
C GLY A 288 10.52 -12.48 17.36
N MET A 289 9.42 -12.28 16.62
CA MET A 289 8.08 -12.45 17.17
C MET A 289 7.64 -13.92 17.25
N GLU A 290 8.02 -14.76 16.30
CA GLU A 290 7.59 -16.18 16.27
C GLU A 290 8.44 -17.06 17.19
N PHE A 291 9.77 -16.90 17.19
CA PHE A 291 10.67 -17.79 17.94
C PHE A 291 10.99 -17.29 19.34
N PHE A 292 11.20 -15.97 19.50
CA PHE A 292 11.57 -15.40 20.80
C PHE A 292 10.35 -14.90 21.60
N ASN A 293 9.13 -15.08 21.07
CA ASN A 293 7.87 -14.61 21.68
C ASN A 293 7.93 -13.15 22.14
N ILE A 294 8.66 -12.30 21.40
CA ILE A 294 8.76 -10.88 21.71
C ILE A 294 7.37 -10.27 21.55
N GLY A 295 6.81 -9.76 22.65
CA GLY A 295 5.51 -9.08 22.61
C GLY A 295 5.54 -7.87 21.67
N ARG A 296 4.44 -7.63 20.94
CA ARG A 296 4.33 -6.55 19.94
C ARG A 296 4.74 -5.17 20.46
N LYS A 297 4.41 -4.85 21.71
CA LYS A 297 4.76 -3.56 22.34
C LYS A 297 6.26 -3.43 22.54
N THR A 298 6.90 -4.50 23.00
CA THR A 298 8.35 -4.54 23.24
C THR A 298 9.10 -4.46 21.92
N ALA A 299 8.67 -5.22 20.91
CA ALA A 299 9.25 -5.14 19.56
C ALA A 299 9.21 -3.71 19.01
N LEU A 300 8.04 -3.06 19.08
CA LEU A 300 7.84 -1.69 18.61
C LEU A 300 8.73 -0.68 19.36
N ALA A 301 8.79 -0.78 20.69
CA ALA A 301 9.62 0.10 21.50
C ALA A 301 11.11 -0.07 21.16
N CYS A 302 11.60 -1.30 21.12
CA CYS A 302 12.99 -1.61 20.76
C CYS A 302 13.36 -1.07 19.38
N THR A 303 12.52 -1.26 18.37
CA THR A 303 12.80 -0.74 17.02
C THR A 303 12.84 0.78 16.98
N PHE A 304 11.93 1.47 17.67
CA PHE A 304 11.97 2.94 17.73
C PHE A 304 13.22 3.47 18.43
N PHE A 305 13.62 2.85 19.55
CA PHE A 305 14.87 3.22 20.22
C PHE A 305 16.08 2.98 19.32
N LEU A 306 16.14 1.84 18.64
CA LEU A 306 17.23 1.53 17.69
C LEU A 306 17.29 2.53 16.53
N THR A 307 16.14 2.99 16.02
CA THR A 307 16.11 4.04 14.97
C THR A 307 16.45 5.43 15.49
N ALA A 308 16.23 5.71 16.78
CA ALA A 308 16.49 7.02 17.36
C ALA A 308 17.97 7.26 17.67
N VAL A 309 18.72 6.21 18.03
CA VAL A 309 20.14 6.33 18.41
C VAL A 309 21.03 6.93 17.30
N PRO A 310 20.93 6.50 16.03
CA PRO A 310 21.73 7.09 14.94
C PRO A 310 21.33 8.52 14.56
N CYS A 311 20.17 8.99 15.02
CA CYS A 311 19.66 10.35 14.75
C CYS A 311 20.13 11.37 15.78
N LEU A 312 20.81 10.93 16.85
CA LEU A 312 21.46 11.76 17.87
C LEU A 312 22.92 12.00 17.50
#